data_AF-A0A158PKX8-F1
#
_entry.id   AF-A0A158PKX8-F1
#
_cell.length_a   1.000
_cell.length_b   1.000
_cell.length_c   1.000
_cell.angle_alpha   90.00
_cell.angle_beta   90.00
_cell.angle_gamma   90.00
#
_symmetry.space_group_name_H-M   'P 1'
#
loop_
_entity.id
_entity.type
_entity.pdbx_description
1 polymer ?
#
loop_
_entity_poly.entity_id
_entity_poly.type
_entity_poly.pdbx_seq_one_letter_code
_entity_poly.pdbx_strand_id
1 'polypeptide(L)'
;MPSPAKKRFREDSEDEPSFRADKSMDCEDDPDDYEDTDELCHGKEDLIQPRVMLEHVENPLQSHLFSRNVNEYLGRPESVLMHPDFPVKPPSLTTYYSKKFGCTAAFGKVKEVTDRMKEDQIGKQECERELGELEKAFLKKMEEFLSNHRDVLLPKQTEFVEHKIKLMRKKVFPSQRNSKVKSNKPPNGSHVMQEKTAFDLFCSTKMDKYVDRPAEVRLKKLRRKFDKLPDDKKEIFEKLAQIR
;
A
#
# COMPACT_ATOMS: atom_id res chain seq x y z
N MET A 1 -80.28 -31.41 19.16
CA MET A 1 -78.89 -31.52 18.65
C MET A 1 -78.09 -30.36 19.21
N PRO A 2 -77.26 -30.55 20.25
CA PRO A 2 -76.56 -29.44 20.90
C PRO A 2 -75.15 -29.21 20.32
N SER A 3 -74.82 -27.94 20.09
CA SER A 3 -73.49 -27.46 19.73
C SER A 3 -72.49 -27.52 20.90
N PRO A 4 -71.20 -27.72 20.57
CA PRO A 4 -70.08 -27.04 21.23
C PRO A 4 -69.13 -26.44 20.15
N ALA A 5 -68.16 -25.54 20.38
CA ALA A 5 -67.40 -25.23 21.58
C ALA A 5 -66.77 -23.81 21.52
N LYS A 6 -66.90 -23.11 22.65
CA LYS A 6 -65.88 -22.38 23.44
C LYS A 6 -64.66 -21.76 22.72
N LYS A 7 -64.67 -20.42 22.66
CA LYS A 7 -63.47 -19.56 22.76
C LYS A 7 -62.98 -19.53 24.21
N ARG A 8 -61.68 -19.65 24.45
CA ARG A 8 -61.03 -19.21 25.70
C ARG A 8 -59.84 -18.31 25.37
N PHE A 9 -59.90 -17.15 25.99
CA PHE A 9 -58.89 -16.10 26.11
C PHE A 9 -57.63 -16.60 26.83
N ARG A 10 -56.49 -15.98 26.54
CA ARG A 10 -55.51 -15.57 27.56
C ARG A 10 -54.66 -14.41 27.03
N GLU A 11 -54.78 -13.27 27.69
CA GLU A 11 -53.82 -12.16 27.73
C GLU A 11 -52.76 -12.47 28.81
N ASP A 12 -51.53 -12.04 28.53
CA ASP A 12 -50.42 -11.67 29.42
C ASP A 12 -49.25 -11.34 28.47
N SER A 13 -48.34 -10.40 28.66
CA SER A 13 -48.16 -9.19 29.48
C SER A 13 -46.79 -8.67 28.98
N GLU A 14 -46.74 -7.38 28.67
CA GLU A 14 -45.62 -6.42 28.78
C GLU A 14 -44.16 -6.89 28.56
N ASP A 15 -43.48 -6.33 27.56
CA ASP A 15 -42.19 -5.63 27.70
C ASP A 15 -41.67 -5.14 26.33
N GLU A 16 -41.64 -3.82 26.13
CA GLU A 16 -40.72 -3.12 25.22
C GLU A 16 -39.54 -2.67 26.11
N PRO A 17 -38.27 -2.79 25.68
CA PRO A 17 -37.77 -1.76 24.77
C PRO A 17 -36.68 -2.20 23.79
N SER A 18 -36.67 -1.56 22.62
CA SER A 18 -35.55 -0.79 22.05
C SER A 18 -34.14 -1.41 21.84
N PHE A 19 -33.52 -0.92 20.78
CA PHE A 19 -32.09 -0.93 20.41
C PHE A 19 -31.54 -2.03 19.48
N ARG A 20 -31.37 -1.56 18.24
CA ARG A 20 -30.19 -1.62 17.37
C ARG A 20 -29.89 -2.91 16.60
N ALA A 21 -29.91 -2.68 15.28
CA ALA A 21 -29.22 -3.41 14.24
C ALA A 21 -27.82 -3.88 14.67
N ASP A 22 -27.61 -5.19 14.60
CA ASP A 22 -26.28 -5.76 14.51
C ASP A 22 -26.07 -6.22 13.06
N LYS A 23 -25.37 -5.36 12.32
CA LYS A 23 -24.82 -5.66 11.02
C LYS A 23 -23.39 -6.08 11.30
N SER A 24 -23.20 -7.36 11.65
CA SER A 24 -21.88 -7.97 11.76
C SER A 24 -21.24 -7.92 10.37
N MET A 25 -20.35 -6.96 10.21
CA MET A 25 -19.57 -6.72 9.01
C MET A 25 -18.30 -7.55 9.17
N ASP A 26 -18.29 -8.72 8.54
CA ASP A 26 -17.08 -9.54 8.40
C ASP A 26 -16.08 -8.78 7.52
N CYS A 27 -15.11 -8.15 8.18
CA CYS A 27 -13.94 -7.59 7.52
C CYS A 27 -12.94 -8.73 7.34
N GLU A 28 -12.92 -9.33 6.16
CA GLU A 28 -11.78 -10.11 5.69
C GLU A 28 -10.62 -9.12 5.50
N ASP A 29 -9.78 -9.01 6.53
CA ASP A 29 -8.55 -8.22 6.55
C ASP A 29 -7.47 -9.06 5.86
N ASP A 30 -7.42 -8.94 4.53
CA ASP A 30 -6.34 -9.45 3.68
C ASP A 30 -5.02 -8.78 4.15
N PRO A 31 -4.03 -9.52 4.65
CA PRO A 31 -2.74 -8.94 5.00
C PRO A 31 -2.00 -8.61 3.71
N ASP A 32 -2.03 -7.32 3.32
CA ASP A 32 -1.05 -6.74 2.40
C ASP A 32 0.33 -6.74 3.09
N ASP A 33 0.95 -7.93 3.20
CA ASP A 33 2.38 -8.11 3.47
C ASP A 33 3.15 -7.68 2.22
N TYR A 34 3.19 -6.37 1.97
CA TYR A 34 4.32 -5.76 1.27
C TYR A 34 5.37 -5.41 2.31
N GLU A 35 6.11 -6.43 2.75
CA GLU A 35 7.46 -6.20 3.26
C GLU A 35 8.27 -5.54 2.13
N ASP A 36 8.53 -4.25 2.33
CA ASP A 36 9.51 -3.45 1.60
C ASP A 36 10.88 -4.12 1.84
N THR A 37 11.15 -5.11 1.01
CA THR A 37 12.36 -5.95 1.00
C THR A 37 13.50 -5.13 0.40
N ASP A 38 13.88 -4.09 1.13
CA ASP A 38 15.17 -3.42 1.00
C ASP A 38 16.22 -4.14 1.86
N GLU A 39 16.18 -5.49 1.89
CA GLU A 39 17.36 -6.28 2.22
C GLU A 39 18.35 -6.13 1.06
N LEU A 40 19.10 -5.03 1.08
CA LEU A 40 20.36 -4.92 0.39
C LEU A 40 21.28 -6.03 0.93
N CYS A 41 21.19 -7.20 0.29
CA CYS A 41 22.28 -8.15 0.20
C CYS A 41 23.49 -7.41 -0.36
N HIS A 42 24.26 -6.76 0.51
CA HIS A 42 25.61 -6.36 0.21
C HIS A 42 26.43 -7.65 0.07
N GLY A 43 26.49 -8.16 -1.16
CA GLY A 43 27.54 -9.08 -1.56
C GLY A 43 28.87 -8.47 -1.11
N LYS A 44 29.59 -9.18 -0.26
CA LYS A 44 30.86 -8.74 0.36
C LYS A 44 32.02 -8.69 -0.64
N GLU A 45 31.72 -8.52 -1.92
CA GLU A 45 32.66 -8.72 -3.02
C GLU A 45 33.31 -7.40 -3.47
N ASP A 46 32.77 -6.25 -3.05
CA ASP A 46 33.31 -4.92 -3.35
C ASP A 46 33.89 -4.17 -2.13
N LEU A 47 34.20 -4.88 -1.03
CA LEU A 47 34.99 -4.29 0.05
C LEU A 47 36.45 -4.15 -0.41
N ILE A 48 36.75 -3.01 -1.03
CA ILE A 48 38.13 -2.56 -1.24
C ILE A 48 38.80 -2.52 0.13
N GLN A 49 39.79 -3.39 0.33
CA GLN A 49 40.52 -3.46 1.59
C GLN A 49 41.13 -2.08 1.91
N PRO A 50 40.97 -1.54 3.14
CA PRO A 50 41.53 -0.24 3.52
C PRO A 50 43.06 -0.14 3.33
N ARG A 51 43.74 -1.30 3.25
CA ARG A 51 45.19 -1.38 3.16
C ARG A 51 45.76 -1.00 1.78
N VAL A 52 44.93 -0.85 0.75
CA VAL A 52 45.41 -0.44 -0.59
C VAL A 52 45.37 1.09 -0.79
N MET A 53 44.78 1.86 0.14
CA MET A 53 44.62 3.31 0.01
C MET A 53 45.86 4.16 0.33
N LEU A 54 46.96 3.55 0.80
CA LEU A 54 48.12 4.29 1.31
C LEU A 54 49.40 4.13 0.50
N GLU A 55 49.43 3.31 -0.57
CA GLU A 55 50.69 2.99 -1.27
C GLU A 55 50.83 3.54 -2.71
N HIS A 56 49.91 4.37 -3.21
CA HIS A 56 50.05 4.94 -4.56
C HIS A 56 49.63 6.41 -4.63
N VAL A 57 50.41 7.30 -4.01
CA VAL A 57 50.22 8.76 -4.05
C VAL A 57 50.95 9.42 -5.23
N GLU A 58 51.53 8.65 -6.17
CA GLU A 58 52.34 9.21 -7.27
C GLU A 58 51.69 9.18 -8.66
N ASN A 59 50.45 8.70 -8.81
CA ASN A 59 49.77 8.66 -10.11
C ASN A 59 48.60 9.66 -10.22
N PRO A 60 48.78 10.82 -10.90
CA PRO A 60 47.72 11.82 -11.08
C PRO A 60 46.50 11.32 -11.88
N LEU A 61 46.63 10.21 -12.63
CA LEU A 61 45.50 9.57 -13.31
C LEU A 61 44.59 8.79 -12.33
N GLN A 62 45.15 8.20 -11.28
CA GLN A 62 44.38 7.47 -10.26
C GLN A 62 43.63 8.42 -9.32
N SER A 63 44.23 9.56 -8.96
CA SER A 63 43.58 10.58 -8.12
C SER A 63 42.35 11.20 -8.80
N HIS A 64 42.41 11.40 -10.12
CA HIS A 64 41.30 11.93 -10.91
C HIS A 64 40.17 10.91 -11.07
N LEU A 65 40.49 9.62 -11.25
CA LEU A 65 39.49 8.54 -11.30
C LEU A 65 38.80 8.33 -9.94
N PHE A 66 39.56 8.37 -8.84
CA PHE A 66 39.01 8.31 -7.50
C PHE A 66 38.08 9.49 -7.22
N SER A 67 38.52 10.71 -7.54
CA SER A 67 37.70 11.93 -7.37
C SER A 67 36.45 11.91 -8.25
N ARG A 68 36.51 11.34 -9.46
CA ARG A 68 35.33 11.16 -10.33
C ARG A 68 34.32 10.19 -9.72
N ASN A 69 34.77 9.03 -9.25
CA ASN A 69 33.89 8.02 -8.65
C ASN A 69 33.23 8.52 -7.37
N VAL A 70 33.97 9.25 -6.53
CA VAL A 70 33.43 9.85 -5.30
C VAL A 70 32.39 10.92 -5.65
N ASN A 71 32.65 11.79 -6.62
CA ASN A 71 31.65 12.79 -7.06
C ASN A 71 30.42 12.15 -7.71
N GLU A 72 30.57 11.06 -8.45
CA GLU A 72 29.43 10.32 -9.01
C GLU A 72 28.58 9.69 -7.91
N TYR A 73 29.22 9.10 -6.90
CA TYR A 73 28.54 8.52 -5.74
C TYR A 73 27.84 9.59 -4.88
N LEU A 74 28.54 10.68 -4.55
CA LEU A 74 27.98 11.82 -3.83
C LEU A 74 26.97 12.61 -4.66
N GLY A 75 26.97 12.46 -5.99
CA GLY A 75 25.98 13.05 -6.89
C GLY A 75 24.64 12.30 -6.93
N ARG A 76 24.55 11.12 -6.31
CA ARG A 76 23.32 10.33 -6.24
C ARG A 76 22.30 11.01 -5.33
N PRO A 77 21.00 10.96 -5.64
CA PRO A 77 19.97 11.53 -4.78
C PRO A 77 20.00 10.99 -3.34
N GLU A 78 20.28 9.70 -3.17
CA GLU A 78 20.25 8.99 -1.88
C GLU A 78 21.45 9.33 -0.99
N SER A 79 22.52 9.91 -1.53
CA SER A 79 23.69 10.31 -0.75
C SER A 79 23.34 11.33 0.35
N VAL A 80 22.23 12.06 0.20
CA VAL A 80 21.71 12.97 1.24
C VAL A 80 21.37 12.26 2.56
N LEU A 81 21.08 10.96 2.52
CA LEU A 81 20.81 10.14 3.71
C LEU A 81 22.05 9.97 4.59
N MET A 82 23.25 10.18 4.03
CA MET A 82 24.52 10.11 4.75
C MET A 82 24.87 11.44 5.43
N HIS A 83 24.09 12.49 5.23
CA HIS A 83 24.35 13.78 5.86
C HIS A 83 24.11 13.68 7.38
N PRO A 84 25.03 14.19 8.23
CA PRO A 84 24.92 14.04 9.69
C PRO A 84 23.63 14.65 10.27
N ASP A 85 23.20 15.78 9.70
CA ASP A 85 21.96 16.46 10.09
C ASP A 85 20.71 15.91 9.41
N PHE A 86 20.82 14.86 8.59
CA PHE A 86 19.66 14.29 7.92
C PHE A 86 18.69 13.71 8.96
N PRO A 87 17.41 14.09 8.95
CA PRO A 87 16.46 13.61 9.94
C PRO A 87 16.28 12.09 9.91
N VAL A 88 16.21 11.47 11.08
CA VAL A 88 15.94 10.03 11.23
C VAL A 88 14.44 9.75 11.19
N LYS A 89 14.04 8.78 10.36
CA LYS A 89 12.63 8.39 10.19
C LYS A 89 12.05 7.87 11.53
N PRO A 90 10.82 8.25 11.91
CA PRO A 90 10.14 7.68 13.06
C PRO A 90 9.97 6.15 12.95
N PRO A 91 9.96 5.43 14.09
CA PRO A 91 9.74 3.98 14.10
C PRO A 91 8.33 3.60 13.63
N SER A 92 8.10 2.33 13.31
CA SER A 92 6.74 1.82 13.05
C SER A 92 5.90 1.76 14.32
N LEU A 93 4.57 1.74 14.19
CA LEU A 93 3.65 1.64 15.32
C LEU A 93 3.95 0.41 16.19
N THR A 94 4.16 -0.75 15.58
CA THR A 94 4.51 -2.00 16.28
C THR A 94 5.82 -1.87 17.07
N THR A 95 6.84 -1.23 16.49
CA THR A 95 8.12 -0.99 17.15
C THR A 95 7.97 -0.02 18.32
N TYR A 96 7.21 1.06 18.12
CA TYR A 96 6.96 2.07 19.13
C TYR A 96 6.13 1.50 20.30
N TYR A 97 5.06 0.77 20.00
CA TYR A 97 4.23 0.07 20.98
C TYR A 97 5.06 -0.96 21.77
N SER A 98 5.85 -1.78 21.08
CA SER A 98 6.74 -2.75 21.73
C SER A 98 7.72 -2.10 22.70
N LYS A 99 8.30 -0.96 22.30
CA LYS A 99 9.21 -0.19 23.16
C LYS A 99 8.49 0.40 24.37
N LYS A 100 7.26 0.91 24.20
CA LYS A 100 6.50 1.57 25.27
C LYS A 100 5.95 0.58 26.30
N PHE A 101 5.46 -0.58 25.85
CA PHE A 101 4.82 -1.59 26.69
C PHE A 101 5.73 -2.78 27.02
N GLY A 102 7.01 -2.71 26.66
CA GLY A 102 8.01 -3.74 26.99
C GLY A 102 7.78 -5.07 26.27
N CYS A 103 7.09 -5.08 25.12
CA CYS A 103 6.94 -6.29 24.32
C CYS A 103 8.25 -6.59 23.58
N THR A 104 8.71 -7.84 23.62
CA THR A 104 9.93 -8.22 22.91
C THR A 104 9.62 -8.36 21.41
N ALA A 105 9.89 -7.33 20.61
CA ALA A 105 9.79 -7.39 19.14
C ALA A 105 10.98 -8.14 18.49
N ALA A 106 11.24 -9.36 18.95
CA ALA A 106 12.22 -10.25 18.33
C ALA A 106 11.57 -11.05 17.19
N PHE A 107 12.39 -11.55 16.26
CA PHE A 107 11.94 -12.44 15.18
C PHE A 107 11.04 -13.55 15.73
N GLY A 108 9.82 -13.67 15.20
CA GLY A 108 8.81 -14.65 15.64
C GLY A 108 7.82 -14.18 16.73
N LYS A 109 8.03 -13.00 17.34
CA LYS A 109 7.11 -12.44 18.36
C LYS A 109 6.23 -11.29 17.86
N VAL A 110 6.33 -10.93 16.58
CA VAL A 110 5.53 -9.86 15.96
C VAL A 110 4.03 -10.15 16.10
N LYS A 111 3.62 -11.41 15.91
CA LYS A 111 2.21 -11.82 16.07
C LYS A 111 1.67 -11.56 17.48
N GLU A 112 2.47 -11.84 18.51
CA GLU A 112 2.11 -11.60 19.91
C GLU A 112 1.93 -10.11 20.21
N VAL A 113 2.78 -9.26 19.62
CA VAL A 113 2.63 -7.80 19.73
C VAL A 113 1.35 -7.34 19.03
N THR A 114 1.10 -7.84 17.82
CA THR A 114 -0.11 -7.49 17.06
C THR A 114 -1.38 -7.93 17.78
N ASP A 115 -1.41 -9.13 18.36
CA ASP A 115 -2.56 -9.63 19.12
C ASP A 115 -2.80 -8.79 20.38
N ARG A 116 -1.74 -8.44 21.12
CA ARG A 116 -1.85 -7.50 22.24
C ARG A 116 -2.34 -6.11 21.82
N MET A 117 -1.92 -5.61 20.67
CA MET A 117 -2.42 -4.33 20.12
C MET A 117 -3.89 -4.39 19.70
N LYS A 118 -4.44 -5.58 19.39
CA LYS A 118 -5.88 -5.76 19.12
C LYS A 118 -6.69 -5.76 20.41
N GLU A 119 -6.13 -6.32 21.48
CA GLU A 119 -6.76 -6.35 22.80
C GLU A 119 -6.71 -4.97 23.50
N ASP A 120 -5.58 -4.26 23.36
CA ASP A 120 -5.33 -2.95 23.96
C ASP A 120 -5.56 -1.79 22.97
N GLN A 121 -6.84 -1.53 22.69
CA GLN A 121 -7.23 -0.47 21.76
C GLN A 121 -6.85 0.94 22.27
N ILE A 122 -6.83 1.14 23.59
CA ILE A 122 -6.52 2.43 24.23
C ILE A 122 -5.02 2.74 24.10
N GLY A 123 -4.15 1.80 24.50
CA GLY A 123 -2.71 1.97 24.39
C GLY A 123 -2.25 2.05 22.94
N LYS A 124 -2.92 1.33 22.03
CA LYS A 124 -2.71 1.48 20.58
C LYS A 124 -3.02 2.91 20.12
N GLN A 125 -4.19 3.45 20.46
CA GLN A 125 -4.59 4.79 20.03
C GLN A 125 -3.67 5.88 20.61
N GLU A 126 -3.19 5.70 21.84
CA GLU A 126 -2.20 6.60 22.45
C GLU A 126 -0.87 6.59 21.68
N CYS A 127 -0.37 5.39 21.35
CA CYS A 127 0.82 5.22 20.51
C CYS A 127 0.65 5.83 19.13
N GLU A 128 -0.51 5.66 18.48
CA GLU A 128 -0.80 6.26 17.18
C GLU A 128 -0.77 7.79 17.25
N ARG A 129 -1.34 8.39 18.30
CA ARG A 129 -1.33 9.84 18.51
C ARG A 129 0.10 10.36 18.68
N GLU A 130 0.87 9.78 19.60
CA GLU A 130 2.26 10.18 19.84
C GLU A 130 3.14 9.98 18.60
N LEU A 131 2.95 8.87 17.89
CA LEU A 131 3.67 8.61 16.65
C LEU A 131 3.31 9.63 15.58
N GLY A 132 2.04 10.03 15.49
CA GLY A 132 1.60 11.11 14.60
C GLY A 132 2.27 12.46 14.93
N GLU A 133 2.54 12.76 16.20
CA GLU A 133 3.31 13.93 16.60
C GLU A 133 4.79 13.82 16.21
N LEU A 134 5.40 12.64 16.38
CA LEU A 134 6.77 12.38 15.92
C LEU A 134 6.89 12.51 14.39
N GLU A 135 5.89 12.05 13.64
CA GLU A 135 5.86 12.20 12.18
C GLU A 135 5.73 13.67 11.75
N LYS A 136 4.93 14.48 12.47
CA LYS A 136 4.86 15.94 12.26
C LYS A 136 6.19 16.61 12.56
N ALA A 137 6.83 16.26 13.67
CA ALA A 137 8.13 16.80 14.05
C ALA A 137 9.23 16.41 13.05
N PHE A 138 9.20 15.16 12.58
CA PHE A 138 10.10 14.67 11.53
C PHE A 138 9.91 15.45 10.23
N LEU A 139 8.67 15.66 9.81
CA LEU A 139 8.36 16.47 8.63
C LEU A 139 8.92 17.89 8.77
N LYS A 140 8.73 18.53 9.93
CA LYS A 140 9.28 19.86 10.20
C LYS A 140 10.81 19.86 10.08
N LYS A 141 11.50 18.88 10.68
CA LYS A 141 12.96 18.75 10.59
C LYS A 141 13.43 18.53 9.15
N MET A 142 12.69 17.78 8.33
CA MET A 142 13.00 17.60 6.90
C MET A 142 12.88 18.91 6.12
N GLU A 143 11.89 19.74 6.44
CA GLU A 143 11.71 21.07 5.82
C GLU A 143 12.78 22.06 6.26
N GLU A 144 13.16 22.04 7.55
CA GLU A 144 14.27 22.82 8.09
C GLU A 144 15.60 22.39 7.45
N PHE A 145 15.85 21.09 7.33
CA PHE A 145 17.03 20.53 6.65
C PHE A 145 17.12 21.03 5.21
N LEU A 146 16.05 20.90 4.43
CA LEU A 146 16.03 21.38 3.05
C LEU A 146 16.29 22.89 2.97
N SER A 147 15.72 23.67 3.90
CA SER A 147 15.88 25.12 3.92
C SER A 147 17.31 25.55 4.29
N ASN A 148 17.94 24.85 5.23
CA ASN A 148 19.28 25.14 5.72
C ASN A 148 20.39 24.69 4.76
N HIS A 149 20.15 23.62 3.99
CA HIS A 149 21.15 23.03 3.09
C HIS A 149 20.85 23.25 1.60
N ARG A 150 19.88 24.11 1.26
CA ARG A 150 19.43 24.33 -0.13
C ARG A 150 20.55 24.70 -1.10
N ASP A 151 21.52 25.47 -0.63
CA ASP A 151 22.62 25.97 -1.45
C ASP A 151 23.77 24.97 -1.58
N VAL A 152 23.80 23.94 -0.74
CA VAL A 152 24.83 22.89 -0.70
C VAL A 152 24.37 21.63 -1.46
N LEU A 153 23.06 21.35 -1.43
CA LEU A 153 22.49 20.19 -2.10
C LEU A 153 22.46 20.36 -3.61
N LEU A 154 22.86 19.31 -4.33
CA LEU A 154 22.72 19.22 -5.77
C LEU A 154 21.24 19.15 -6.14
N PRO A 155 20.83 19.62 -7.35
CA PRO A 155 19.43 19.64 -7.77
C PRO A 155 18.71 18.29 -7.59
N LYS A 156 19.38 17.18 -7.93
CA LYS A 156 18.84 15.82 -7.78
C LYS A 156 18.60 15.42 -6.33
N GLN A 157 19.46 15.86 -5.41
CA GLN A 157 19.31 15.60 -3.98
C GLN A 157 18.18 16.47 -3.39
N THR A 158 18.10 17.73 -3.79
CA THR A 158 17.02 18.65 -3.43
C THR A 158 15.65 18.10 -3.84
N GLU A 159 15.52 17.66 -5.10
CA GLU A 159 14.29 17.02 -5.61
C GLU A 159 13.90 15.77 -4.82
N PHE A 160 14.89 14.95 -4.43
CA PHE A 160 14.66 13.76 -3.61
C PHE A 160 14.11 14.10 -2.22
N VAL A 161 14.69 15.10 -1.55
CA VAL A 161 14.23 15.57 -0.25
C VAL A 161 12.84 16.20 -0.36
N GLU A 162 12.60 17.04 -1.37
CA GLU A 162 11.28 17.62 -1.67
C GLU A 162 10.22 16.56 -1.92
N HIS A 163 10.55 15.51 -2.69
CA HIS A 163 9.67 14.39 -2.92
C HIS A 163 9.33 13.65 -1.62
N LYS A 164 10.33 13.41 -0.76
CA LYS A 164 10.14 12.77 0.55
C LYS A 164 9.26 13.62 1.48
N ILE A 165 9.49 14.93 1.53
CA ILE A 165 8.63 15.91 2.25
C ILE A 165 7.20 15.84 1.72
N LYS A 166 7.02 15.83 0.40
CA LYS A 166 5.69 15.76 -0.24
C LYS A 166 4.93 14.48 0.12
N LEU A 167 5.61 13.32 0.14
CA LEU A 167 5.00 12.06 0.57
C LEU A 167 4.63 12.09 2.05
N MET A 168 5.52 12.59 2.92
CA MET A 168 5.25 12.71 4.34
C MET A 168 4.13 13.70 4.66
N ARG A 169 4.06 14.86 3.98
CA ARG A 169 2.94 15.80 4.10
C ARG A 169 1.60 15.15 3.80
N LYS A 170 1.53 14.34 2.75
CA LYS A 170 0.31 13.59 2.39
C LYS A 170 -0.09 12.57 3.45
N LYS A 171 0.90 11.92 4.09
CA LYS A 171 0.66 10.95 5.16
C LYS A 171 0.16 11.63 6.43
N VAL A 172 0.83 12.70 6.85
CA VAL A 172 0.57 13.42 8.10
C VAL A 172 -0.69 14.28 8.02
N PHE A 173 -0.97 14.84 6.85
CA PHE A 173 -2.16 15.66 6.58
C PHE A 173 -2.96 15.06 5.41
N PRO A 174 -3.71 13.97 5.63
CA PRO A 174 -4.53 13.35 4.58
C PRO A 174 -5.66 14.26 4.05
N SER A 175 -5.89 15.40 4.71
CA SER A 175 -6.91 16.40 4.37
C SER A 175 -6.38 17.47 3.43
N GLN A 176 -6.15 17.15 2.14
CA GLN A 176 -6.21 18.05 0.97
C GLN A 176 -6.23 17.27 -0.36
N ARG A 177 -6.74 16.03 -0.39
CA ARG A 177 -7.20 15.48 -1.67
C ARG A 177 -8.54 16.12 -1.96
N ASN A 178 -8.56 16.98 -2.98
CA ASN A 178 -9.78 17.28 -3.71
C ASN A 178 -10.61 16.00 -3.81
N SER A 179 -11.85 16.07 -3.36
CA SER A 179 -12.95 15.18 -3.76
C SER A 179 -13.16 15.28 -5.27
N LYS A 180 -12.14 14.97 -6.07
CA LYS A 180 -12.31 14.61 -7.46
C LYS A 180 -12.74 13.16 -7.42
N VAL A 181 -14.03 12.98 -7.70
CA VAL A 181 -14.68 11.78 -8.27
C VAL A 181 -13.67 10.65 -8.46
N LYS A 182 -13.86 9.56 -7.69
CA LYS A 182 -13.14 8.29 -7.87
C LYS A 182 -13.18 7.88 -9.33
N SER A 183 -12.17 8.28 -10.11
CA SER A 183 -11.76 7.49 -11.26
C SER A 183 -10.93 6.35 -10.67
N ASN A 184 -11.62 5.25 -10.39
CA ASN A 184 -10.98 3.97 -10.11
C ASN A 184 -10.17 3.59 -11.36
N LYS A 185 -8.94 4.08 -11.46
CA LYS A 185 -7.88 3.35 -12.15
C LYS A 185 -7.28 2.42 -11.11
N PRO A 186 -7.54 1.11 -11.16
CA PRO A 186 -6.87 0.18 -10.27
C PRO A 186 -5.36 0.22 -10.56
N PRO A 187 -4.51 0.09 -9.52
CA PRO A 187 -3.13 -0.29 -9.72
C PRO A 187 -3.09 -1.67 -10.38
N ASN A 188 -2.12 -1.86 -11.27
CA ASN A 188 -1.84 -3.15 -11.91
C ASN A 188 -1.91 -4.28 -10.89
N GLY A 189 -2.81 -5.26 -11.12
CA GLY A 189 -2.79 -6.55 -10.41
C GLY A 189 -4.12 -7.01 -9.82
N SER A 190 -5.03 -6.10 -9.46
CA SER A 190 -6.34 -6.47 -8.91
C SER A 190 -7.45 -6.11 -9.89
N HIS A 191 -7.80 -7.07 -10.76
CA HIS A 191 -9.12 -7.05 -11.37
C HIS A 191 -10.12 -7.30 -10.24
N VAL A 192 -10.67 -6.21 -9.69
CA VAL A 192 -12.04 -6.27 -9.15
C VAL A 192 -12.83 -6.96 -10.28
N MET A 193 -13.35 -8.16 -10.02
CA MET A 193 -14.19 -8.88 -10.98
C MET A 193 -15.42 -8.01 -11.23
N GLN A 194 -15.29 -7.08 -12.19
CA GLN A 194 -16.43 -6.56 -12.91
C GLN A 194 -17.18 -7.80 -13.38
N GLU A 195 -18.48 -7.86 -13.06
CA GLU A 195 -19.38 -8.91 -13.51
C GLU A 195 -19.12 -9.12 -15.00
N LYS A 196 -18.39 -10.19 -15.33
CA LYS A 196 -18.00 -10.44 -16.71
C LYS A 196 -19.30 -10.81 -17.40
N THR A 197 -19.76 -9.94 -18.29
CA THR A 197 -20.96 -10.23 -19.08
C THR A 197 -20.67 -11.45 -19.97
N ALA A 198 -21.71 -12.11 -20.45
CA ALA A 198 -21.54 -13.22 -21.40
C ALA A 198 -20.68 -12.83 -22.61
N PHE A 199 -20.75 -11.57 -23.03
CA PHE A 199 -19.90 -11.03 -24.08
C PHE A 199 -18.43 -10.89 -23.67
N ASP A 200 -18.15 -10.48 -22.43
CA ASP A 200 -16.78 -10.37 -21.91
C ASP A 200 -16.12 -11.75 -21.79
N LEU A 201 -16.90 -12.75 -21.34
CA LEU A 201 -16.48 -14.15 -21.34
C LEU A 201 -16.20 -14.63 -22.76
N PHE A 202 -17.07 -14.34 -23.72
CA PHE A 202 -16.82 -14.68 -25.12
C PHE A 202 -15.55 -14.01 -25.67
N CYS A 203 -15.33 -12.73 -25.38
CA CYS A 203 -14.11 -12.02 -25.76
C CYS A 203 -12.86 -12.68 -25.18
N SER A 204 -12.92 -13.14 -23.92
CA SER A 204 -11.81 -13.87 -23.29
C SER A 204 -11.43 -15.16 -24.03
N THR A 205 -12.41 -15.87 -24.61
CA THR A 205 -12.16 -17.08 -25.42
C THR A 205 -11.56 -16.80 -26.81
N LYS A 206 -11.45 -15.53 -27.20
CA LYS A 206 -11.00 -15.08 -28.53
C LYS A 206 -9.88 -14.04 -28.45
N MET A 207 -9.13 -14.03 -27.35
CA MET A 207 -8.02 -13.10 -27.13
C MET A 207 -6.92 -13.20 -28.20
N ASP A 208 -6.77 -14.37 -28.82
CA ASP A 208 -5.85 -14.68 -29.92
C ASP A 208 -6.36 -14.19 -31.29
N LYS A 209 -7.62 -13.76 -31.42
CA LYS A 209 -8.21 -13.33 -32.68
C LYS A 209 -8.16 -11.82 -32.86
N TYR A 210 -7.81 -11.40 -34.07
CA TYR A 210 -7.78 -10.00 -34.50
C TYR A 210 -6.80 -9.11 -33.71
N VAL A 211 -5.71 -9.71 -33.20
CA VAL A 211 -4.65 -9.02 -32.44
C VAL A 211 -3.87 -8.02 -33.30
N ASP A 212 -3.86 -8.24 -34.62
CA ASP A 212 -3.32 -7.34 -35.65
C ASP A 212 -4.10 -6.03 -35.81
N ARG A 213 -5.26 -5.90 -35.15
CA ARG A 213 -6.19 -4.78 -35.34
C ARG A 213 -6.31 -3.91 -34.08
N PRO A 214 -6.58 -2.61 -34.23
CA PRO A 214 -6.82 -1.73 -33.10
C PRO A 214 -8.02 -2.22 -32.26
N ALA A 215 -7.93 -1.99 -30.94
CA ALA A 215 -8.84 -2.57 -29.94
C ALA A 215 -10.33 -2.32 -30.26
N GLU A 216 -10.67 -1.14 -30.76
CA GLU A 216 -12.03 -0.75 -31.13
C GLU A 216 -12.60 -1.57 -32.29
N VAL A 217 -11.79 -1.80 -33.33
CA VAL A 217 -12.19 -2.59 -34.52
C VAL A 217 -12.30 -4.07 -34.17
N ARG A 218 -11.41 -4.56 -33.29
CA ARG A 218 -11.47 -5.93 -32.76
C ARG A 218 -12.75 -6.15 -31.96
N LEU A 219 -13.11 -5.24 -31.06
CA LEU A 219 -14.31 -5.36 -30.24
C LEU A 219 -15.58 -5.34 -31.09
N LYS A 220 -15.65 -4.47 -32.11
CA LYS A 220 -16.79 -4.42 -33.06
C LYS A 220 -16.95 -5.70 -33.87
N LYS A 221 -15.85 -6.35 -34.26
CA LYS A 221 -15.88 -7.66 -34.94
C LYS A 221 -16.30 -8.79 -34.01
N LEU A 222 -15.75 -8.82 -32.78
CA LEU A 222 -16.11 -9.81 -31.77
C LEU A 222 -17.58 -9.68 -31.37
N ARG A 223 -18.10 -8.46 -31.24
CA ARG A 223 -19.52 -8.21 -30.96
C ARG A 223 -20.43 -8.76 -32.05
N ARG A 224 -20.14 -8.49 -33.32
CA ARG A 224 -20.87 -9.07 -34.46
C ARG A 224 -20.78 -10.60 -34.52
N LYS A 225 -19.71 -11.20 -34.01
CA LYS A 225 -19.56 -12.66 -33.94
C LYS A 225 -20.37 -13.24 -32.79
N PHE A 226 -20.39 -12.56 -31.65
CA PHE A 226 -21.20 -12.91 -30.50
C PHE A 226 -22.69 -12.84 -30.83
N ASP A 227 -23.16 -11.75 -31.44
CA ASP A 227 -24.56 -11.58 -31.81
C ASP A 227 -25.03 -12.65 -32.84
N LYS A 228 -24.11 -13.17 -33.66
CA LYS A 228 -24.34 -14.25 -34.64
C LYS A 228 -24.17 -15.66 -34.08
N LEU A 229 -23.82 -15.83 -32.80
CA LEU A 229 -23.79 -17.16 -32.19
C LEU A 229 -25.22 -17.72 -32.08
N PRO A 230 -25.40 -19.04 -32.23
CA PRO A 230 -26.67 -19.69 -31.91
C PRO A 230 -26.96 -19.54 -30.40
N ASP A 231 -28.24 -19.51 -30.06
CA ASP A 231 -28.69 -19.18 -28.71
C ASP A 231 -28.17 -20.18 -27.67
N ASP A 232 -28.08 -21.47 -28.00
CA ASP A 232 -27.47 -22.50 -27.15
C ASP A 232 -26.03 -22.14 -26.71
N LYS A 233 -25.26 -21.53 -27.60
CA LYS A 233 -23.87 -21.12 -27.31
C LYS A 233 -23.81 -19.83 -26.52
N LYS A 234 -24.74 -18.90 -26.74
CA LYS A 234 -24.86 -17.67 -25.94
C LYS A 234 -25.30 -18.00 -24.52
N GLU A 235 -26.25 -18.92 -24.36
CA GLU A 235 -26.78 -19.38 -23.08
C GLU A 235 -25.68 -19.99 -22.19
N ILE A 236 -24.70 -20.69 -22.77
CA ILE A 236 -23.53 -21.17 -22.02
C ILE A 236 -22.75 -20.00 -21.40
N PHE A 237 -22.46 -18.93 -22.17
CA PHE A 237 -21.75 -17.77 -21.64
C PHE A 237 -22.61 -16.98 -20.64
N GLU A 238 -23.93 -16.93 -20.84
CA GLU A 238 -24.88 -16.30 -19.91
C GLU A 238 -24.95 -17.04 -18.58
N LYS A 239 -25.03 -18.38 -18.62
CA LYS A 239 -24.97 -19.23 -17.41
C LYS A 239 -23.62 -19.09 -16.70
N LEU A 240 -22.51 -19.07 -17.44
CA LEU A 240 -21.18 -18.84 -16.87
C LEU A 240 -21.02 -17.44 -16.25
N ALA A 241 -21.72 -16.44 -16.76
CA ALA A 241 -21.75 -15.10 -16.16
C ALA A 241 -22.58 -15.05 -14.86
N GLN A 242 -23.56 -15.94 -14.71
CA GLN A 242 -24.46 -16.02 -13.56
C GLN A 242 -23.95 -16.91 -12.42
N ILE A 243 -23.03 -17.85 -12.70
CA ILE A 243 -22.40 -18.70 -11.68
C ILE A 243 -21.40 -17.83 -10.90
N ARG A 244 -21.84 -17.38 -9.72
CA ARG A 244 -21.00 -16.87 -8.62
C ARG A 244 -21.02 -17.86 -7.49
#